data_AF-A0A920EFV5-F1
#
_entry.id   AF-A0A920EFV5-F1
#
_cell.length_a   1.000
_cell.length_b   1.000
_cell.length_c   1.000
_cell.angle_alpha   90.00
_cell.angle_beta   90.00
_cell.angle_gamma   90.00
#
_symmetry.space_group_name_H-M   'P 1'
#
loop_
_entity.id
_entity.type
_entity.pdbx_description
1 polymer ?
#
loop_
_entity_poly.entity_id
_entity_poly.type
_entity_poly.pdbx_seq_one_letter_code
_entity_poly.pdbx_strand_id
1 'polypeptide(L)' 'MGITVNRWSHGYSYWYNPLFDPIYDDYNDSRYPHIIGRKKYGNITIANADSAANAMLESAIEEAYRAVSELI' A
#
# COMPACT_ATOMS: atom_id res chain seq x y z
N MET A 1 37.40 10.85 -7.05
CA MET A 1 36.33 9.96 -7.55
C MET A 1 35.76 9.18 -6.37
N GLY A 2 34.46 8.94 -6.33
CA GLY A 2 33.79 8.30 -5.19
C GLY A 2 32.64 7.37 -5.62
N ILE A 3 32.29 6.46 -4.72
CA ILE A 3 31.16 5.53 -4.86
C ILE A 3 30.17 5.83 -3.75
N THR A 4 28.89 5.89 -4.08
CA THR A 4 27.79 5.98 -3.12
C THR A 4 26.93 4.73 -3.24
N VAL A 5 26.55 4.17 -2.10
CA VAL A 5 25.66 3.00 -2.01
C VAL A 5 24.47 3.36 -1.15
N ASN A 6 23.28 2.93 -1.59
CA ASN A 6 22.04 3.05 -0.84
C ASN A 6 21.46 1.65 -0.60
N ARG A 7 21.15 1.29 0.65
CA ARG A 7 20.59 -0.02 1.01
C ARG A 7 19.33 0.16 1.85
N TRP A 8 18.24 -0.41 1.38
CA TRP A 8 16.97 -0.48 2.09
C TRP A 8 16.59 -1.95 2.22
N SER A 9 16.48 -2.46 3.46
CA SER A 9 16.10 -3.85 3.70
C SER A 9 14.66 -4.14 3.27
N HIS A 10 13.79 -3.13 3.30
CA HIS A 10 12.40 -3.16 2.85
C HIS A 10 12.13 -1.86 2.07
N GLY A 11 12.50 -1.83 0.80
CA GLY A 11 12.39 -0.63 -0.05
C GLY A 11 11.09 -0.53 -0.84
N TYR A 12 10.29 -1.59 -0.85
CA TYR A 12 9.09 -1.71 -1.68
C TYR A 12 7.95 -2.31 -0.87
N SER A 13 6.75 -1.81 -1.12
CA SER A 13 5.51 -2.44 -0.68
C SER A 13 5.26 -3.75 -1.42
N TYR A 14 4.45 -4.62 -0.81
CA TYR A 14 4.08 -5.88 -1.43
C TYR A 14 3.22 -5.67 -2.68
N TRP A 15 3.47 -6.46 -3.73
CA TRP A 15 2.61 -6.56 -4.90
C TRP A 15 2.26 -8.02 -5.15
N TYR A 16 1.04 -8.28 -5.61
CA TYR A 16 0.52 -9.64 -5.76
C TYR A 16 1.15 -10.36 -6.96
N ASN A 17 1.56 -11.60 -6.73
CA ASN A 17 2.06 -12.51 -7.75
C ASN A 17 0.99 -13.55 -8.09
N PRO A 18 0.43 -13.57 -9.32
CA PRO A 18 -0.63 -14.50 -9.71
C PRO A 18 -0.28 -15.99 -9.60
N LEU A 19 1.00 -16.36 -9.50
CA LEU A 19 1.43 -17.74 -9.30
C LEU A 19 1.25 -18.24 -7.86
N PHE A 20 1.26 -17.33 -6.89
CA PHE A 20 1.29 -17.67 -5.46
C PHE A 20 0.16 -17.03 -4.66
N ASP A 21 -0.40 -15.93 -5.17
CA ASP A 21 -1.43 -15.16 -4.50
C ASP A 21 -2.80 -15.34 -5.16
N PRO A 22 -3.89 -15.32 -4.37
CA PRO A 22 -5.22 -15.19 -4.91
C PRO A 22 -5.39 -13.81 -5.57
N ILE A 23 -5.73 -13.80 -6.86
CA ILE A 23 -6.08 -12.60 -7.60
C ILE A 23 -7.61 -12.57 -7.77
N TYR A 24 -8.21 -11.48 -7.33
CA TYR A 24 -9.63 -11.18 -7.49
C TYR A 24 -9.84 -10.20 -8.67
N ASP A 25 -11.02 -10.23 -9.28
CA ASP A 25 -11.36 -9.40 -10.45
C ASP A 25 -11.33 -7.90 -10.15
N ASP A 26 -11.69 -7.51 -8.92
CA ASP A 26 -11.62 -6.12 -8.44
C ASP A 26 -10.40 -5.94 -7.53
N TYR A 27 -9.54 -4.98 -7.86
CA TYR A 27 -8.36 -4.64 -7.05
C TYR A 27 -8.72 -4.17 -5.63
N ASN A 28 -9.92 -3.62 -5.44
CA ASN A 28 -10.44 -3.18 -4.14
C ASN A 28 -11.26 -4.27 -3.42
N ASP A 29 -11.18 -5.54 -3.85
CA ASP A 29 -11.90 -6.64 -3.21
C ASP A 29 -11.55 -6.74 -1.71
N SER A 30 -12.58 -6.79 -0.87
CA SER A 30 -12.48 -6.86 0.58
C SER A 30 -11.64 -8.02 1.13
N ARG A 31 -11.38 -9.05 0.31
CA ARG A 31 -10.56 -10.22 0.66
C ARG A 31 -9.07 -9.95 0.59
N TYR A 32 -8.63 -8.89 -0.09
CA TYR A 32 -7.21 -8.58 -0.18
C TYR A 32 -6.63 -8.12 1.16
N PRO A 33 -5.42 -8.59 1.54
CA PRO A 33 -4.73 -8.16 2.75
C PRO A 33 -4.59 -6.64 2.91
N HIS A 34 -4.25 -5.90 1.85
CA HIS A 34 -4.10 -4.44 1.94
C HIS A 34 -5.45 -3.73 2.20
N ILE A 35 -6.55 -4.24 1.65
CA ILE A 35 -7.91 -3.73 1.91
C ILE A 35 -8.33 -4.00 3.35
N ILE A 36 -8.02 -5.18 3.88
CA ILE A 36 -8.30 -5.54 5.28
C ILE A 36 -7.46 -4.67 6.23
N GLY A 37 -6.16 -4.56 5.94
CA GLY A 37 -5.19 -3.87 6.79
C GLY A 37 -5.41 -2.37 6.85
N ARG A 38 -5.84 -1.73 5.75
CA ARG A 38 -6.00 -0.26 5.69
C ARG A 38 -7.29 0.28 6.31
N LYS A 39 -8.19 -0.58 6.81
CA LYS A 39 -9.50 -0.16 7.34
C LYS A 39 -9.33 0.85 8.48
N LYS A 40 -10.08 1.95 8.41
CA LYS A 40 -10.19 2.96 9.47
C LYS A 40 -10.65 2.32 10.78
N TYR A 41 -10.01 2.70 11.88
CA TYR A 41 -10.40 2.33 13.24
C TYR A 41 -10.61 3.57 14.10
N GLY A 42 -11.86 3.89 14.42
CA GLY A 42 -12.18 5.13 15.13
C GLY A 42 -11.69 6.34 14.34
N ASN A 43 -10.82 7.18 14.94
CA ASN A 43 -10.19 8.32 14.27
C ASN A 43 -8.78 8.02 13.72
N ILE A 44 -8.47 6.74 13.47
CA ILE A 44 -7.16 6.29 13.00
C ILE A 44 -7.33 5.66 11.60
N THR A 45 -6.50 6.06 10.65
CA THR A 45 -6.46 5.55 9.28
C THR A 45 -4.99 5.31 8.85
N ILE A 46 -4.76 4.40 7.91
CA ILE A 46 -3.41 4.05 7.40
C ILE A 46 -3.28 4.57 5.97
N ALA A 47 -2.17 5.24 5.67
CA ALA A 47 -2.01 6.10 4.49
C ALA A 47 -0.78 5.79 3.62
N ASN A 48 -0.07 4.69 3.90
CA ASN A 48 1.16 4.35 3.17
C ASN A 48 0.88 3.66 1.83
N ALA A 49 1.93 3.43 1.04
CA ALA A 49 1.83 2.73 -0.24
C ALA A 49 1.39 1.25 -0.09
N ASP A 50 1.68 0.61 1.06
CA ASP A 50 1.19 -0.75 1.37
C ASP A 50 -0.34 -0.81 1.44
N SER A 51 -0.99 0.31 1.75
CA SER A 51 -2.46 0.41 1.73
C SER A 51 -3.03 0.30 0.32
N ALA A 52 -2.21 0.44 -0.71
CA ALA A 52 -2.57 0.19 -2.09
C ALA A 52 -1.94 -1.09 -2.66
N ALA A 53 -1.20 -1.89 -1.88
CA ALA A 53 -0.38 -3.00 -2.41
C ALA A 53 0.46 -2.61 -3.66
N ASN A 54 1.00 -1.40 -3.63
CA ASN A 54 1.76 -0.82 -4.73
C ASN A 54 2.88 0.06 -4.16
N ALA A 55 4.10 -0.13 -4.64
CA ALA A 55 5.28 0.56 -4.13
C ALA A 55 5.56 1.91 -4.81
N MET A 56 4.68 2.35 -5.71
CA MET A 56 4.84 3.59 -6.47
C MET A 56 4.55 4.83 -5.62
N LEU A 57 5.22 5.94 -5.95
CA LEU A 57 5.02 7.22 -5.27
C LEU A 57 3.59 7.72 -5.41
N GLU A 58 2.99 7.59 -6.61
CA GLU A 58 1.61 8.00 -6.83
C GLU A 58 0.64 7.30 -5.88
N SER A 59 0.83 5.99 -5.63
CA SER A 59 -0.01 5.22 -4.72
C SER A 59 0.09 5.72 -3.29
N ALA A 60 1.29 6.11 -2.82
CA ALA A 60 1.43 6.71 -1.51
C ALA A 60 0.66 8.05 -1.39
N ILE A 61 0.63 8.85 -2.46
CA ILE A 61 -0.11 10.12 -2.49
C ILE A 61 -1.63 9.86 -2.50
N GLU A 62 -2.10 8.93 -3.32
CA GLU A 62 -3.52 8.55 -3.40
C GLU A 62 -4.04 7.99 -2.07
N GLU A 63 -3.26 7.12 -1.42
CA GLU A 63 -3.62 6.56 -0.12
C GLU A 63 -3.60 7.60 1.00
N ALA A 64 -2.72 8.61 0.93
CA ALA A 64 -2.75 9.76 1.82
C ALA A 64 -4.03 10.59 1.63
N TYR A 65 -4.42 10.86 0.39
CA TYR A 65 -5.67 11.55 0.09
C TYR A 65 -6.89 10.76 0.59
N ARG A 66 -6.94 9.44 0.33
CA ARG A 66 -8.00 8.55 0.83
C ARG A 66 -8.09 8.62 2.35
N ALA A 67 -6.96 8.42 3.04
CA ALA A 67 -6.91 8.38 4.49
C ALA A 67 -7.42 9.69 5.11
N VAL A 68 -6.99 10.85 4.61
CA VAL A 68 -7.51 12.15 5.08
C VAL A 68 -9.01 12.26 4.83
N SER A 69 -9.47 11.85 3.66
CA SER A 69 -10.91 11.88 3.31
C SER A 69 -11.75 10.97 4.20
N GLU A 70 -11.20 9.87 4.70
CA GLU A 70 -11.89 8.99 5.64
C GLU A 70 -12.05 9.62 7.03
N LEU A 71 -11.22 10.60 7.42
CA LEU A 71 -11.26 11.24 8.73
C LEU A 71 -12.24 12.42 8.83
N ILE A 72 -12.70 12.93 7.68
CA ILE A 72 -13.68 14.02 7.57
C ILE A 72 -15.09 13.43 7.61
#